data_AF-A0A9D8UK86-F1
#
_entry.id   AF-A0A9D8UK86-F1
#
_cell.length_a   1.000
_cell.length_b   1.000
_cell.length_c   1.000
_cell.angle_alpha   90.00
_cell.angle_beta   90.00
_cell.angle_gamma   90.00
#
_symmetry.space_group_name_H-M   'P 1'
#
loop_
_entity.id
_entity.type
_entity.pdbx_description
1 polymer ?
#
loop_
_entity_poly.entity_id
_entity_poly.type
_entity_poly.pdbx_seq_one_letter_code
_entity_poly.pdbx_strand_id
1 'polypeptide(L)'
;MMEGWGRYFGGKSVDVKSADIEIHCVNLLAIKVMGEIEVEIYSHSSNHIDEYMNEGFDLVITVWDHAKERCLLSPQMRKRCSVFFRILLKRREMKMRSLDNSGM
;
A
#
# COMPACT_ATOMS: atom_id res chain seq x y z
N MET A 1 0.96 1.92 1.66
CA MET A 1 -0.38 1.93 2.31
C MET A 1 -0.57 0.76 3.27
N MET A 2 -0.50 -0.50 2.81
CA MET A 2 -0.76 -1.67 3.69
C MET A 2 0.18 -1.74 4.90
N GLU A 3 1.46 -1.43 4.72
CA GLU A 3 2.40 -1.32 5.85
C GLU A 3 1.95 -0.30 6.89
N GLY A 4 1.51 0.89 6.45
CA GLY A 4 1.00 1.94 7.33
C GLY A 4 -0.19 1.46 8.16
N TRP A 5 -1.14 0.76 7.53
CA TRP A 5 -2.26 0.15 8.25
C TRP A 5 -1.84 -0.94 9.23
N GLY A 6 -0.88 -1.79 8.84
CA GLY A 6 -0.34 -2.83 9.71
C GLY A 6 0.30 -2.24 10.96
N ARG A 7 1.10 -1.18 10.82
CA ARG A 7 1.71 -0.45 11.94
C ARG A 7 0.66 0.26 12.80
N TYR A 8 -0.33 0.89 12.16
CA TYR A 8 -1.40 1.62 12.86
C TYR A 8 -2.25 0.69 13.75
N PHE A 9 -2.73 -0.43 13.21
CA PHE A 9 -3.58 -1.36 13.96
C PHE A 9 -2.81 -2.33 14.86
N GLY A 10 -1.61 -2.74 14.43
CA GLY A 10 -0.80 -3.71 15.15
C GLY A 10 0.12 -3.09 16.22
N GLY A 11 0.40 -1.79 16.12
CA GLY A 11 1.21 -1.06 17.08
C GLY A 11 2.59 -1.70 17.28
N LYS A 12 2.98 -1.91 18.55
CA LYS A 12 4.26 -2.53 18.92
C LYS A 12 4.26 -4.06 18.92
N SER A 13 3.11 -4.68 18.68
CA SER A 13 2.95 -6.13 18.75
C SER A 13 3.36 -6.84 17.46
N VAL A 14 3.59 -6.08 16.39
CA VAL A 14 3.97 -6.59 15.07
C VAL A 14 5.09 -5.74 14.49
N ASP A 15 6.04 -6.38 13.82
CA ASP A 15 6.98 -5.71 12.93
C ASP A 15 6.45 -5.84 11.50
N VAL A 16 6.17 -4.72 10.85
CA VAL A 16 5.54 -4.69 9.52
C VAL A 16 6.47 -4.01 8.55
N LYS A 17 6.90 -4.78 7.56
CA LYS A 17 7.74 -4.34 6.44
C LYS A 17 6.97 -4.51 5.13
N SER A 18 7.25 -3.63 4.17
CA SER A 18 6.79 -3.82 2.79
C SER A 18 7.97 -3.93 1.82
N ALA A 19 7.73 -4.67 0.73
CA ALA A 19 8.73 -4.93 -0.28
C ALA A 19 8.08 -5.06 -1.66
N ASP A 20 8.77 -4.57 -2.68
CA ASP A 20 8.36 -4.64 -4.07
C ASP A 20 9.39 -5.43 -4.89
N ILE A 21 8.96 -5.95 -6.05
CA ILE A 21 9.86 -6.58 -7.05
C ILE A 21 10.56 -5.50 -7.88
N GLU A 22 9.93 -4.34 -8.05
CA GLU A 22 10.50 -3.18 -8.74
C GLU A 22 10.38 -1.99 -7.81
N ILE A 23 11.51 -1.35 -7.50
CA ILE A 23 11.54 -0.24 -6.54
C ILE A 23 10.99 1.02 -7.20
N HIS A 24 9.98 1.61 -6.57
CA HIS A 24 9.42 2.89 -6.98
C HIS A 24 9.27 3.83 -5.79
N CYS A 25 9.31 5.15 -6.03
CA CYS A 25 9.00 6.11 -4.98
C CYS A 25 7.56 5.90 -4.47
N VAL A 26 7.34 6.16 -3.18
CA VAL A 26 6.00 6.12 -2.59
C VAL A 26 5.09 7.11 -3.33
N ASN A 27 3.92 6.63 -3.76
CA ASN A 27 2.97 7.44 -4.50
C ASN A 27 2.49 8.64 -3.64
N LEU A 28 2.66 9.87 -4.15
CA LEU A 28 2.26 11.10 -3.44
C LEU A 28 0.77 11.13 -3.10
N LEU A 29 -0.10 10.55 -3.95
CA LEU A 29 -1.52 10.44 -3.64
C LEU A 29 -1.76 9.49 -2.47
N ALA A 30 -0.95 8.45 -2.33
CA ALA A 30 -1.03 7.55 -1.18
C ALA A 30 -0.67 8.29 0.11
N ILE A 31 0.40 9.08 0.09
CA ILE A 31 0.82 9.90 1.24
C ILE A 31 -0.31 10.85 1.63
N LYS A 32 -0.90 11.54 0.65
CA LYS A 32 -2.00 12.48 0.88
C LYS A 32 -3.22 11.80 1.52
N VAL A 33 -3.71 10.70 0.92
CA VAL A 33 -4.91 10.00 1.39
C VAL A 33 -4.71 9.39 2.78
N MET A 34 -3.54 8.81 3.04
CA MET A 34 -3.25 8.25 4.37
C MET A 34 -3.04 9.37 5.40
N GLY A 35 -2.49 10.51 5.00
CA GLY A 35 -2.38 11.69 5.85
C GLY A 35 -3.73 12.30 6.25
N GLU A 36 -4.76 12.23 5.40
CA GLU A 36 -6.13 12.69 5.72
C GLU A 36 -6.77 11.97 6.91
N ILE A 37 -6.27 10.78 7.24
CA ILE A 37 -6.74 9.94 8.35
C ILE A 37 -5.66 9.76 9.44
N GLU A 38 -4.66 10.66 9.47
CA GLU A 38 -3.57 10.68 10.46
C GLU A 38 -2.68 9.43 10.45
N VAL A 39 -2.62 8.71 9.32
CA VAL A 39 -1.69 7.60 9.13
C VAL A 39 -0.48 8.05 8.31
N GLU A 40 0.66 8.18 8.97
CA GLU A 40 1.90 8.60 8.34
C GLU A 40 2.52 7.48 7.50
N ILE A 41 2.77 7.73 6.21
CA ILE A 41 3.52 6.81 5.33
C ILE A 41 4.61 7.50 4.51
N TYR A 42 4.87 8.80 4.73
CA TYR A 42 5.89 9.53 3.96
C TYR A 42 7.31 9.06 4.26
N SER A 43 7.53 8.55 5.47
CA SER A 43 8.80 8.04 5.98
C SER A 43 9.08 6.60 5.52
N HIS A 44 8.15 5.98 4.81
CA HIS A 44 8.33 4.63 4.27
C HIS A 44 9.20 4.66 3.02
N SER A 45 10.09 3.68 2.89
CA SER A 45 10.85 3.40 1.67
C SER A 45 10.23 2.23 0.91
N SER A 46 10.31 2.26 -0.42
CA SER A 46 10.10 1.04 -1.22
C SER A 46 11.40 0.26 -1.20
N ASN A 47 11.40 -0.86 -0.49
CA ASN A 47 12.52 -1.79 -0.39
C ASN A 47 12.35 -2.91 -1.41
N HIS A 48 13.46 -3.47 -1.88
CA HIS A 48 13.41 -4.63 -2.77
C HIS A 48 13.16 -5.90 -1.97
N ILE A 49 12.41 -6.85 -2.53
CA ILE A 49 12.12 -8.14 -1.89
C ILE A 49 13.40 -8.93 -1.52
N ASP A 50 14.48 -8.77 -2.28
CA ASP A 50 15.75 -9.46 -2.03
C ASP A 50 16.39 -9.10 -0.69
N GLU A 51 16.14 -7.90 -0.18
CA GLU A 51 16.64 -7.45 1.13
C GLU A 51 16.10 -8.32 2.28
N TYR A 52 14.93 -8.94 2.07
CA TYR A 52 14.21 -9.70 3.09
C TYR A 52 14.24 -11.21 2.87
N MET A 53 14.96 -11.70 1.86
CA MET A 53 14.98 -13.13 1.51
C MET A 53 15.50 -14.03 2.63
N ASN A 54 16.38 -13.49 3.49
CA ASN A 54 16.97 -14.20 4.62
C ASN A 54 16.25 -13.94 5.96
N GLU A 55 15.19 -13.14 5.95
CA GLU A 55 14.40 -12.86 7.15
C GLU A 55 13.22 -13.85 7.29
N GLY A 56 12.96 -14.28 8.52
CA GLY A 56 11.81 -15.14 8.83
C GLY A 56 10.55 -14.33 9.13
N PHE A 57 9.52 -14.49 8.31
CA PHE A 57 8.23 -13.83 8.53
C PHE A 57 7.13 -14.82 8.94
N ASP A 58 6.34 -14.44 9.95
CA ASP A 58 5.20 -15.23 10.40
C ASP A 58 4.03 -15.20 9.42
N LEU A 59 3.84 -14.05 8.77
CA LEU A 59 2.77 -13.79 7.83
C LEU A 59 3.27 -12.94 6.68
N VAL A 60 3.12 -13.43 5.44
CA VAL A 60 3.32 -12.62 4.24
C VAL A 60 1.99 -12.42 3.53
N ILE A 61 1.70 -11.17 3.21
CA ILE A 61 0.51 -10.75 2.47
C ILE A 61 0.94 -10.27 1.09
N THR A 62 0.46 -10.93 0.03
CA THR A 62 0.68 -10.48 -1.35
C THR A 62 -0.53 -9.68 -1.83
N VAL A 63 -0.31 -8.45 -2.29
CA VAL A 63 -1.36 -7.48 -2.69
C VAL A 63 -1.62 -7.36 -4.20
N TRP A 64 -0.87 -8.09 -5.03
CA TRP A 64 -0.97 -8.04 -6.50
C TRP A 64 -1.39 -9.38 -7.10
N ASP A 65 -2.23 -9.34 -8.15
CA ASP A 65 -2.76 -10.49 -8.89
C ASP A 65 -1.66 -11.46 -9.36
N HIS A 66 -0.54 -10.94 -9.88
CA HIS A 66 0.57 -11.77 -10.40
C HIS A 66 1.70 -12.03 -9.39
N ALA A 67 1.64 -11.47 -8.18
CA ALA A 67 2.67 -11.72 -7.17
C ALA A 67 2.71 -13.19 -6.73
N LYS A 68 1.63 -13.96 -6.95
CA LYS A 68 1.62 -15.39 -6.63
C LYS A 68 2.64 -16.20 -7.42
N GLU A 69 2.86 -15.84 -8.69
CA GLU A 69 3.71 -16.58 -9.63
C GLU A 69 5.16 -16.08 -9.64
N ARG A 70 5.42 -14.81 -9.32
CA ARG A 70 6.77 -14.22 -9.35
C ARG A 70 7.45 -14.04 -8.00
N CYS A 71 6.70 -13.97 -6.89
CA CYS A 71 7.34 -13.88 -5.57
C CYS A 71 7.84 -15.27 -5.16
N LEU A 72 9.13 -15.49 -5.36
CA LEU A 72 9.92 -16.48 -4.62
C LEU A 72 10.00 -15.99 -3.17
N LEU A 73 9.03 -16.39 -2.34
CA LEU A 73 9.02 -16.00 -0.93
C LEU A 73 10.04 -16.80 -0.14
N SER A 74 10.58 -16.18 0.91
CA SER A 74 11.59 -16.78 1.79
C SER A 74 11.19 -18.18 2.27
N PRO A 75 12.11 -19.17 2.27
CA PRO A 75 11.85 -20.52 2.78
C PRO A 75 11.40 -20.58 4.24
N GLN A 76 11.65 -19.51 5.01
CA GLN A 76 11.41 -19.46 6.45
C GLN A 76 10.01 -18.95 6.84
N MET A 77 9.15 -18.68 5.86
CA MET A 77 7.81 -18.12 6.11
C MET A 77 6.84 -19.17 6.68
N ARG A 78 6.09 -18.78 7.72
CA ARG A 78 5.08 -19.68 8.34
C ARG A 78 3.70 -19.67 7.68
N LYS A 79 3.18 -18.50 7.30
CA LYS A 79 1.84 -18.38 6.69
C LYS A 79 1.83 -17.39 5.52
N ARG A 80 1.08 -17.74 4.47
CA ARG A 80 0.90 -16.91 3.27
C ARG A 80 -0.59 -16.61 3.05
N CYS A 81 -0.92 -15.33 2.88
CA CYS A 81 -2.24 -14.88 2.49
C CYS A 81 -2.15 -14.01 1.23
N SER A 82 -3.10 -14.15 0.30
CA SER A 82 -3.20 -13.27 -0.87
C SER A 82 -4.47 -12.45 -0.76
N VAL A 83 -4.34 -11.13 -0.80
CA VAL A 83 -5.44 -10.18 -0.69
C VAL A 83 -5.44 -9.32 -1.94
N PHE A 84 -6.53 -9.37 -2.71
CA PHE A 84 -6.62 -8.63 -3.96
C PHE A 84 -7.38 -7.33 -3.73
N PHE A 85 -6.72 -6.20 -4.02
CA PHE A 85 -7.37 -4.90 -3.98
C PHE A 85 -7.70 -4.47 -5.41
N ARG A 86 -8.99 -4.39 -5.75
CA ARG A 86 -9.44 -3.96 -7.08
C ARG A 86 -10.07 -2.57 -7.00
N ILE A 87 -9.45 -1.60 -7.68
CA ILE A 87 -10.00 -0.25 -7.78
C ILE A 87 -11.08 -0.27 -8.87
N LEU A 88 -12.34 -0.14 -8.47
CA LEU A 88 -13.47 0.03 -9.39
C LEU A 88 -13.76 1.53 -9.55
N LEU A 89 -13.40 2.09 -10.70
CA LEU A 89 -13.72 3.47 -11.03
C LEU A 89 -15.11 3.55 -11.65
N LYS A 90 -16.02 4.28 -10.99
CA LYS A 90 -17.31 4.68 -11.58
C LYS A 90 -17.22 6.15 -11.98
N ARG A 91 -17.34 6.45 -13.27
CA ARG A 91 -17.38 7.82 -13.79
C ARG A 91 -18.56 8.55 -13.15
N ARG A 92 -18.31 9.60 -12.36
CA ARG A 92 -19.35 10.54 -11.94
C ARG A 92 -19.49 11.60 -13.04
N GLU A 93 -20.71 11.86 -13.50
CA GLU A 93 -20.96 13.04 -14.33
C GLU A 93 -20.64 14.29 -13.51
N MET A 94 -19.69 15.09 -13.99
CA MET A 94 -19.30 16.35 -13.37
C MET A 94 -20.24 17.43 -13.92
N LYS A 95 -21.21 17.87 -13.13
CA LYS A 95 -22.03 19.04 -13.48
C LYS A 95 -21.15 20.28 -13.32
N MET A 96 -20.70 20.84 -14.44
CA MET A 96 -19.94 22.07 -14.53
C MET A 96 -20.77 23.18 -13.88
N ARG A 97 -20.38 23.63 -12.68
CA ARG A 97 -20.97 24.84 -12.08
C ARG A 97 -20.55 26.00 -12.97
N SER A 98 -21.51 26.59 -13.67
CA SER A 98 -21.35 27.92 -14.24
C SER A 98 -20.92 28.85 -13.11
N LEU A 99 -19.86 29.61 -13.35
CA LEU A 99 -19.56 30.80 -12.57
C LEU A 99 -20.51 31.87 -13.10
N ASP A 100 -21.64 32.00 -12.42
CA ASP A 100 -22.60 33.07 -12.63
C ASP A 100 -21.93 34.35 -12.14
N ASN A 101 -21.21 35.02 -13.03
CA ASN A 101 -20.61 36.31 -12.74
C ASN A 101 -21.71 37.38 -12.83
N SER A 102 -22.48 37.53 -11.75
CA SER A 102 -23.52 38.55 -11.64
C SER A 102 -23.38 39.34 -10.33
N GLY A 103 -22.88 40.57 -10.48
CA GLY A 103 -23.16 41.73 -9.63
C GLY A 103 -22.43 41.83 -8.28
N MET A 104 -21.44 42.71 -8.17
CA MET A 104 -21.65 44.13 -7.83
C MET A 104 -20.40 44.95 -8.14
#